data_AF-A0A4J1YH31-F1
#
_entry.id   AF-A0A4J1YH31-F1
#
_cell.length_a   1.000
_cell.length_b   1.000
_cell.length_c   1.000
_cell.angle_alpha   90.00
_cell.angle_beta   90.00
_cell.angle_gamma   90.00
#
_symmetry.space_group_name_H-M   'P 1'
#
loop_
_entity.id
_entity.type
_entity.pdbx_description
1 polymer ?
#
loop_
_entity_poly.entity_id
_entity_poly.type
_entity_poly.pdbx_seq_one_letter_code
_entity_poly.pdbx_strand_id
1 'polypeptide(L)'
;MTLRTEDQVRDYAREVLGFNKVEENINQGTGQITTFNQLGFKGYSDKPDGWYLPKNMNDVAIILETKSEERDISKQIFIDELMKNIDII
;
A
#
# COMPACT_ATOMS: atom_id res chain seq x y z
N MET A 1 -16.07 -7.41 -21.07
CA MET A 1 -15.29 -7.71 -19.85
C MET A 1 -15.76 -6.75 -18.78
N THR A 2 -16.03 -7.21 -17.57
CA THR A 2 -16.36 -6.34 -16.44
C THR A 2 -15.06 -5.77 -15.89
N LEU A 3 -15.00 -4.45 -15.69
CA LEU A 3 -13.83 -3.78 -15.10
C LEU A 3 -13.65 -4.24 -13.64
N ARG A 4 -12.41 -4.40 -13.20
CA ARG A 4 -12.08 -4.80 -11.83
C ARG A 4 -12.32 -3.64 -10.85
N THR A 5 -12.89 -3.97 -9.70
CA THR A 5 -13.00 -3.04 -8.56
C THR A 5 -11.63 -2.78 -7.93
N GLU A 6 -11.53 -1.74 -7.11
CA GLU A 6 -10.29 -1.42 -6.38
C GLU A 6 -9.82 -2.60 -5.52
N ASP A 7 -10.74 -3.23 -4.77
CA ASP A 7 -10.43 -4.43 -3.98
C ASP A 7 -9.87 -5.58 -4.85
N GLN A 8 -10.45 -5.82 -6.03
CA GLN A 8 -9.97 -6.85 -6.96
C GLN A 8 -8.59 -6.52 -7.53
N VAL A 9 -8.31 -5.24 -7.80
CA VAL A 9 -6.99 -4.78 -8.23
C VAL A 9 -5.97 -4.93 -7.11
N ARG A 10 -6.33 -4.59 -5.87
CA ARG A 10 -5.49 -4.74 -4.67
C ARG A 10 -5.16 -6.19 -4.38
N ASP A 11 -6.16 -7.07 -4.41
CA ASP A 11 -5.96 -8.50 -4.19
C ASP A 11 -5.04 -9.11 -5.26
N TYR A 12 -5.18 -8.67 -6.51
CA TYR A 12 -4.28 -9.06 -7.58
C TYR A 12 -2.85 -8.54 -7.35
N ALA A 13 -2.68 -7.26 -6.98
CA ALA A 13 -1.39 -6.68 -6.68
C ALA A 13 -0.70 -7.37 -5.50
N ARG A 14 -1.46 -7.75 -4.46
CA ARG A 14 -0.98 -8.51 -3.31
C ARG A 14 -0.27 -9.79 -3.72
N GLU A 15 -0.87 -10.56 -4.63
CA GLU A 15 -0.31 -11.82 -5.13
C GLU A 15 0.93 -11.57 -6.00
N VAL A 16 0.86 -10.59 -6.90
CA VAL A 16 1.96 -10.27 -7.85
C VAL A 16 3.20 -9.76 -7.11
N LEU A 17 3.00 -8.86 -6.14
CA LEU A 17 4.08 -8.27 -5.35
C LEU A 17 4.54 -9.19 -4.20
N GLY A 18 3.76 -10.24 -3.90
CA GLY A 18 4.08 -11.19 -2.83
C GLY A 18 3.84 -10.67 -1.42
N PHE A 19 3.06 -9.59 -1.24
CA PHE A 19 2.77 -9.00 0.07
C PHE A 19 1.95 -9.93 0.99
N ASN A 20 1.45 -11.06 0.47
CA ASN A 20 0.82 -12.14 1.23
C ASN A 20 1.82 -13.19 1.77
N LYS A 21 3.10 -13.09 1.42
CA LYS A 21 4.13 -14.02 1.88
C LYS A 21 4.64 -13.63 3.26
N VAL A 22 5.18 -14.60 3.98
CA VAL A 22 5.89 -14.35 5.23
C VAL A 22 7.38 -14.30 4.91
N GLU A 23 8.01 -13.17 5.20
CA GLU A 23 9.42 -12.92 4.99
C GLU A 23 10.06 -12.50 6.30
N GLU A 24 11.27 -13.02 6.57
CA GLU A 24 11.96 -12.72 7.83
C GLU A 24 12.41 -11.25 7.84
N ASN A 25 12.19 -10.57 8.96
CA ASN A 25 12.55 -9.15 9.16
C ASN A 25 11.84 -8.16 8.22
N ILE A 26 10.73 -8.55 7.59
CA ILE A 26 9.88 -7.68 6.78
C ILE A 26 8.47 -7.64 7.39
N ASN A 27 7.91 -6.44 7.54
CA ASN A 27 6.49 -6.25 7.80
C ASN A 27 5.81 -5.89 6.48
N GLN A 28 5.01 -6.79 5.92
CA GLN A 28 4.32 -6.59 4.66
C GLN A 28 2.86 -7.01 4.74
N GLY A 29 2.04 -6.43 3.87
CA GLY A 29 0.62 -6.73 3.80
C GLY A 29 -0.15 -5.80 2.89
N THR A 30 -1.45 -6.07 2.78
CA THR A 30 -2.41 -5.25 2.05
C THR A 30 -3.71 -5.13 2.83
N GLY A 31 -4.36 -3.96 2.78
CA GLY A 31 -5.73 -3.79 3.25
C GLY A 31 -5.99 -2.48 3.99
N GLN A 32 -7.23 -2.03 3.90
CA GLN A 32 -7.70 -0.72 4.41
C GLN A 32 -8.04 -0.69 5.91
N ILE A 33 -7.61 -1.68 6.69
CA ILE A 33 -7.85 -1.71 8.15
C ILE A 33 -6.61 -1.24 8.91
N THR A 34 -5.42 -1.54 8.39
CA THR A 34 -4.14 -1.24 9.04
C THR A 34 -3.75 0.21 8.81
N THR A 35 -3.55 0.95 9.90
CA THR A 35 -3.06 2.33 9.90
C THR A 35 -1.54 2.40 9.96
N PHE A 36 -0.96 3.50 9.48
CA PHE A 36 0.46 3.79 9.67
C PHE A 36 0.88 3.79 11.14
N ASN A 37 0.03 4.27 12.05
CA ASN A 37 0.27 4.19 13.48
C ASN A 37 0.41 2.74 13.99
N GLN A 38 -0.34 1.78 13.44
CA GLN A 38 -0.18 0.36 13.76
C GLN A 38 1.07 -0.25 13.11
N LEU A 39 1.56 0.32 12.01
CA LEU A 39 2.82 -0.06 11.36
C LEU A 39 4.06 0.52 12.06
N GLY A 40 3.88 1.40 13.06
CA GLY A 40 4.95 1.98 13.86
C GLY A 40 5.16 3.50 13.66
N PHE A 41 4.47 4.11 12.70
CA PHE A 41 4.56 5.54 12.40
C PHE A 41 3.56 6.32 13.26
N LYS A 42 3.99 6.67 14.47
CA LYS A 42 3.13 7.30 15.48
C LYS A 42 2.58 8.65 15.01
N GLY A 43 1.28 8.84 15.18
CA GLY A 43 0.59 10.10 14.84
C GLY A 43 -0.12 10.10 13.49
N TYR A 44 0.04 9.04 12.68
CA TYR A 44 -0.59 8.92 11.36
C TYR A 44 -1.75 7.91 11.36
N SER A 45 -2.97 8.41 11.11
CA SER A 45 -4.21 7.61 11.05
C SER A 45 -4.56 7.13 9.63
N ASP A 46 -3.78 7.58 8.65
CA ASP A 46 -3.85 7.17 7.26
C ASP A 46 -3.59 5.66 7.10
N LYS A 47 -4.17 5.09 6.04
CA LYS A 47 -4.17 3.65 5.78
C LYS A 47 -3.74 3.43 4.33
N PRO A 48 -2.59 2.80 4.08
CA PRO A 48 -2.20 2.44 2.73
C PRO A 48 -3.00 1.22 2.25
N ASP A 49 -3.18 1.09 0.94
CA ASP A 49 -3.73 -0.15 0.37
C ASP A 49 -2.77 -1.33 0.54
N GLY A 50 -1.45 -1.09 0.55
CA GLY A 50 -0.45 -2.10 0.89
C GLY A 50 0.91 -1.53 1.25
N TRP A 51 1.72 -2.35 1.90
CA TRP A 51 3.03 -1.97 2.42
C TRP A 51 4.03 -3.13 2.36
N TYR A 52 5.29 -2.78 2.22
CA TYR A 52 6.46 -3.63 2.41
C TYR A 52 7.49 -2.82 3.19
N LEU A 53 7.71 -3.18 4.44
CA LEU A 53 8.50 -2.41 5.40
C LEU A 53 9.62 -3.29 5.98
N PRO A 54 10.85 -3.16 5.48
CA PRO A 54 12.00 -3.83 6.08
C PRO A 54 12.29 -3.32 7.49
N LYS A 55 12.77 -4.20 8.35
CA LYS A 55 13.25 -3.82 9.69
C LYS A 55 14.50 -2.93 9.63
N ASN A 56 15.33 -3.11 8.61
CA ASN A 56 16.50 -2.26 8.35
C ASN A 56 16.07 -1.04 7.53
N MET A 57 16.22 0.15 8.11
CA MET A 57 15.79 1.41 7.50
C MET A 57 16.62 1.83 6.28
N ASN A 58 17.73 1.15 5.99
CA ASN A 58 18.52 1.39 4.78
C ASN A 58 18.03 0.57 3.58
N ASP A 59 17.15 -0.41 3.82
CA ASP A 59 16.59 -1.23 2.75
C ASP A 59 15.34 -0.56 2.16
N VAL A 60 14.98 -0.96 0.95
CA VAL A 60 13.87 -0.35 0.20
C VAL A 60 12.53 -0.72 0.82
N ALA A 61 11.77 0.29 1.22
CA ALA A 61 10.35 0.16 1.58
C ALA A 61 9.45 0.42 0.36
N ILE A 62 8.25 -0.15 0.35
CA ILE A 62 7.25 0.06 -0.70
C ILE A 62 5.91 0.40 -0.05
N ILE A 63 5.23 1.38 -0.63
CA ILE A 63 3.79 1.62 -0.43
C ILE A 63 3.05 1.39 -1.73
N LEU A 64 1.89 0.76 -1.58
CA LEU A 64 0.97 0.47 -2.65
C LEU A 64 -0.30 1.29 -2.43
N GLU A 65 -0.70 2.01 -3.47
CA GLU A 65 -2.03 2.59 -3.64
C GLU A 65 -2.65 1.99 -4.89
N THR A 66 -3.91 1.57 -4.79
CA THR A 66 -4.65 0.96 -5.90
C THR A 66 -5.92 1.75 -6.19
N LYS A 67 -6.39 1.68 -7.43
CA LYS A 67 -7.69 2.23 -7.84
C LYS A 67 -8.40 1.21 -8.73
N SER A 68 -9.72 1.30 -8.82
CA SER A 68 -10.50 0.49 -9.76
C SER A 68 -10.14 0.79 -11.22
N GLU A 69 -10.33 -0.16 -12.12
CA GLU A 69 -9.94 -0.02 -13.54
C GLU A 69 -10.73 1.06 -14.30
N GLU A 70 -11.87 1.48 -13.77
CA GLU A 70 -12.65 2.60 -14.29
C GLU A 70 -12.06 3.98 -13.94
N ARG A 71 -11.16 4.06 -12.96
CA ARG A 71 -10.54 5.30 -12.52
C ARG A 71 -9.28 5.58 -13.32
N ASP A 72 -9.16 6.81 -13.80
CA ASP A 72 -7.90 7.32 -14.32
C ASP A 72 -6.92 7.57 -13.16
N ILE A 73 -5.89 6.71 -13.08
CA ILE A 73 -4.84 6.76 -12.05
C ILE A 73 -3.98 8.03 -12.14
N SER A 74 -4.01 8.73 -13.27
CA SER A 74 -3.20 9.94 -13.52
C SER A 74 -3.77 11.17 -12.81
N LYS A 75 -4.92 11.06 -12.15
CA LYS A 75 -5.52 12.16 -11.41
C LYS A 75 -4.64 12.59 -10.25
N GLN A 76 -4.38 13.89 -10.16
CA GLN A 76 -3.51 14.48 -9.14
C GLN A 76 -3.88 14.07 -7.71
N ILE A 77 -5.17 13.94 -7.39
CA ILE A 77 -5.62 13.51 -6.07
C ILE A 77 -5.04 12.15 -5.63
N PHE A 78 -4.86 11.21 -6.56
CA PHE A 78 -4.28 9.90 -6.26
C PHE A 78 -2.76 9.95 -6.13
N ILE A 79 -2.12 10.84 -6.90
CA ILE A 79 -0.70 11.12 -6.78
C ILE A 79 -0.42 11.79 -5.43
N ASP A 80 -1.22 12.77 -5.03
CA ASP A 80 -1.10 13.48 -3.75
C ASP A 80 -1.29 12.53 -2.56
N GLU A 81 -2.25 11.61 -2.65
CA GLU A 81 -2.48 10.54 -1.66
C GLU A 81 -1.24 9.63 -1.55
N LEU A 82 -0.70 9.16 -2.67
CA LEU A 82 0.51 8.35 -2.69
C LEU A 82 1.72 9.10 -2.12
N MET A 83 1.94 10.35 -2.52
CA MET A 83 3.05 11.17 -2.03
C MET A 83 2.93 11.43 -0.52
N LYS A 84 1.73 11.72 -0.03
CA LYS A 84 1.47 11.86 1.41
C LYS A 84 1.85 10.58 2.16
N ASN A 85 1.50 9.41 1.64
CA ASN A 85 1.81 8.12 2.27
C ASN A 85 3.32 7.81 2.22
N ILE A 86 4.02 8.23 1.16
CA ILE A 86 5.47 8.13 1.06
C ILE A 86 6.15 9.03 2.10
N ASP A 87 5.68 10.27 2.30
CA ASP A 87 6.27 11.21 3.27
C ASP A 87 6.18 10.74 4.74
N ILE A 88 5.29 9.77 5.03
CA ILE A 88 5.13 9.19 6.37
C ILE A 88 6.24 8.20 6.71
N ILE A 89 6.87 7.56 5.70
CA ILE A 89 7.75 6.40 5.84
C ILE A 89 9.21 6.80 5.79
#